data_AF-A0A536UN95-F1
#
_entry.id   AF-A0A536UN95-F1
#
_cell.length_a   1.000
_cell.length_b   1.000
_cell.length_c   1.000
_cell.angle_alpha   90.00
_cell.angle_beta   90.00
_cell.angle_gamma   90.00
#
_symmetry.space_group_name_H-M   'P 1'
#
loop_
_entity.id
_entity.type
_entity.pdbx_description
1 polymer ?
#
loop_
_entity_poly.entity_id
_entity_poly.type
_entity_poly.pdbx_seq_one_letter_code
_entity_poly.pdbx_strand_id
1 'polypeptide(L)'
;MKTSFVMLSRAVSIIGGVLFSISPVLAQVPQVGPNINMVSGTKWPYGDAFLTKQNEPSHAISSINSQHMLAGANDYRLVFNPLAEPDNPDGGGDAWVYVYKSVDGGANWFAEPISGCKLNIKACNNPDNQPVSPVKGLDFAADPTVRAMPYGMFAYSFIAANRNSAAGGVTAVQRFIDKNDNKKIGDDPFFSDVINILDVGTRGQFKDKPGNIADVPGRPWNAGRTCVIPGYNNGQPVPAFHHYVSYANFTGQGQNEHPQILIARSRDCGKTYEKSVKVSNSLDTNSGSSMAIDPVTGTVYVVWRRFGDPGSGKPDGIYMNKSTDGGNTWGNSPLLITLINPFDQFITGASASPYNPGKQFRTEGFPTIAVSTDSNGTSRVHVGWAQRKTAVDPTTFACPANANCDARIAIVTSSNGGNTWSAPSFIDDWQSDPRFVGADFNPNNFNPGRGHQVQPALTFAGGKLLAAWLDQRFDHSIGVMKCPTQLPYSMLDCTEVRQAAGNLVPGGDPAIVFTPLISDGTPGLARRHTLDVFAAMASVNAAADVNGNPQFQSAPVSQYLFGSPKGAPGTKVSKPVTQLRFSAVNIPIFANNTQPFLGDYIDATLRVQYRSGQGAVPRHVDRQP
;
A
#
# COMPACT_ATOMS: atom_id res chain seq x y z
N MET A 1 -77.66 54.59 -4.31
CA MET A 1 -77.34 54.31 -5.73
C MET A 1 -76.48 53.04 -5.78
N LYS A 2 -76.94 52.03 -6.55
CA LYS A 2 -76.24 50.82 -7.05
C LYS A 2 -75.85 49.67 -6.08
N THR A 3 -76.79 48.73 -5.96
CA THR A 3 -76.75 47.28 -6.32
C THR A 3 -75.45 46.45 -6.28
N SER A 4 -75.60 45.26 -5.67
CA SER A 4 -74.77 44.04 -5.64
C SER A 4 -74.45 43.42 -7.01
N PHE A 5 -73.38 42.61 -7.12
CA PHE A 5 -73.37 41.35 -7.90
C PHE A 5 -72.18 40.42 -7.55
N VAL A 6 -72.47 39.12 -7.65
CA VAL A 6 -71.68 37.90 -7.43
C VAL A 6 -70.50 37.75 -8.40
N MET A 7 -69.40 37.09 -8.01
CA MET A 7 -68.54 36.38 -8.96
C MET A 7 -68.07 35.01 -8.48
N LEU A 8 -68.14 34.10 -9.46
CA LEU A 8 -67.93 32.67 -9.47
C LEU A 8 -66.46 32.24 -9.36
N SER A 9 -66.33 31.02 -8.86
CA SER A 9 -65.17 30.12 -8.87
C SER A 9 -64.46 29.96 -10.23
N ARG A 10 -63.12 29.89 -10.18
CA ARG A 10 -62.30 29.14 -11.14
C ARG A 10 -61.26 28.33 -10.38
N ALA A 11 -61.41 27.01 -10.46
CA ALA A 11 -60.42 26.03 -10.04
C ALA A 11 -59.26 26.01 -11.04
N VAL A 12 -58.03 26.09 -10.54
CA VAL A 12 -56.80 25.76 -11.28
C VAL A 12 -56.17 24.58 -10.57
N SER A 13 -56.30 23.39 -11.17
CA SER A 13 -55.59 22.19 -10.74
C SER A 13 -54.11 22.34 -11.10
N ILE A 14 -53.25 22.46 -10.09
CA ILE A 14 -51.80 22.30 -10.26
C ILE A 14 -51.48 20.82 -10.12
N ILE A 15 -51.19 20.16 -11.24
CA ILE A 15 -50.55 18.85 -11.27
C ILE A 15 -49.09 19.06 -10.84
N GLY A 16 -48.81 18.86 -9.55
CA GLY A 16 -47.46 18.81 -9.02
C GLY A 16 -46.82 17.47 -9.40
N GLY A 17 -46.16 17.43 -10.57
CA GLY A 17 -45.28 16.33 -10.91
C GLY A 17 -44.09 16.30 -9.95
N VAL A 18 -44.01 15.26 -9.12
CA VAL A 18 -42.83 14.97 -8.30
C VAL A 18 -41.72 14.50 -9.25
N LEU A 19 -40.91 15.45 -9.73
CA LEU A 19 -39.60 15.16 -10.30
C LEU A 19 -38.70 14.70 -9.15
N PHE A 20 -38.57 13.39 -8.97
CA PHE A 20 -37.44 12.82 -8.25
C PHE A 20 -36.17 13.19 -9.01
N SER A 21 -35.50 14.25 -8.57
CA SER A 21 -34.12 14.53 -8.97
C SER A 21 -33.25 13.44 -8.37
N ILE A 22 -33.01 12.38 -9.16
CA ILE A 22 -31.96 11.40 -8.88
C ILE A 22 -30.66 12.16 -9.08
N SER A 23 -30.19 12.87 -8.05
CA SER A 23 -28.84 13.41 -8.05
C SER A 23 -27.92 12.20 -8.12
N PRO A 24 -27.08 12.04 -9.16
CA PRO A 24 -26.06 11.00 -9.12
C PRO A 24 -25.25 11.25 -7.85
N VAL A 25 -25.10 10.22 -7.02
CA VAL A 25 -24.15 10.25 -5.91
C VAL A 25 -22.79 10.41 -6.57
N LEU A 26 -22.33 11.65 -6.73
CA LEU A 26 -21.01 11.95 -7.22
C LEU A 26 -20.04 11.18 -6.32
N ALA A 27 -19.02 10.57 -6.92
CA ALA A 27 -17.91 10.03 -6.15
C ALA A 27 -17.42 11.12 -5.18
N GLN A 28 -16.98 10.69 -4.00
CA GLN A 28 -16.52 11.61 -2.97
C GLN A 28 -15.01 11.60 -2.98
N VAL A 29 -14.40 12.78 -3.13
CA VAL A 29 -12.96 12.98 -2.98
C VAL A 29 -12.55 12.53 -1.57
N PRO A 30 -11.48 11.72 -1.40
CA PRO A 30 -10.95 11.38 -0.09
C PRO A 30 -10.64 12.62 0.73
N GLN A 31 -11.08 12.63 1.99
CA GLN A 31 -10.61 13.60 2.98
C GLN A 31 -9.37 13.04 3.67
N VAL A 32 -8.32 13.84 3.69
CA VAL A 32 -6.99 13.40 4.14
C VAL A 32 -6.69 14.02 5.48
N GLY A 33 -6.41 13.16 6.46
CA GLY A 33 -5.98 13.56 7.81
C GLY A 33 -4.50 13.95 7.86
N PRO A 34 -3.99 14.32 9.05
CA PRO A 34 -2.58 14.65 9.23
C PRO A 34 -1.67 13.43 9.00
N ASN A 35 -0.46 13.69 8.51
CA ASN A 35 0.61 12.69 8.47
C ASN A 35 1.07 12.34 9.90
N ILE A 36 1.09 11.05 10.22
CA ILE A 36 1.61 10.54 11.49
C ILE A 36 2.89 9.74 11.24
N ASN A 37 3.91 9.99 12.05
CA ASN A 37 5.13 9.20 12.02
C ASN A 37 4.93 7.91 12.83
N MET A 38 5.05 6.76 12.16
CA MET A 38 4.98 5.44 12.81
C MET A 38 6.30 5.06 13.46
N VAL A 39 7.42 5.60 12.97
CA VAL A 39 8.74 5.31 13.51
C VAL A 39 8.93 6.09 14.80
N SER A 40 8.96 5.37 15.91
CA SER A 40 8.99 5.93 17.25
C SER A 40 10.40 5.97 17.81
N GLY A 41 10.75 7.06 18.48
CA GLY A 41 12.02 7.21 19.18
C GLY A 41 13.21 7.43 18.25
N THR A 42 14.25 8.09 18.77
CA THR A 42 15.47 8.44 18.02
C THR A 42 16.75 7.85 18.62
N LYS A 43 16.61 6.96 19.62
CA LYS A 43 17.72 6.41 20.41
C LYS A 43 17.77 4.90 20.33
N TRP A 44 18.97 4.36 20.23
CA TRP A 44 19.25 2.93 20.39
C TRP A 44 18.68 2.37 21.71
N PRO A 45 18.18 1.12 21.77
CA PRO A 45 18.04 0.15 20.69
C PRO A 45 16.69 0.20 19.97
N TYR A 46 15.78 1.10 20.36
CA TYR A 46 14.38 1.10 19.93
C TYR A 46 13.98 2.24 18.99
N GLY A 47 14.87 3.19 18.68
CA GLY A 47 14.60 4.34 17.83
C GLY A 47 15.44 4.42 16.55
N ASP A 48 14.97 5.21 15.59
CA ASP A 48 15.67 5.61 14.36
C ASP A 48 16.08 7.08 14.49
N ALA A 49 17.38 7.37 14.53
CA ALA A 49 17.86 8.75 14.69
C ALA A 49 17.46 9.67 13.53
N PHE A 50 17.25 9.10 12.34
CA PHE A 50 17.00 9.85 11.11
C PHE A 50 15.57 9.69 10.58
N LEU A 51 14.84 8.68 11.03
CA LEU A 51 13.46 8.39 10.60
C LEU A 51 13.36 8.21 9.07
N THR A 52 14.37 7.59 8.47
CA THR A 52 14.53 7.51 7.00
C THR A 52 14.83 6.10 6.51
N LYS A 53 14.76 5.09 7.38
CA LYS A 53 15.33 3.75 7.14
C LYS A 53 14.26 2.67 7.06
N GLN A 54 13.04 3.00 6.65
CA GLN A 54 11.93 2.06 6.57
C GLN A 54 11.35 2.02 5.17
N ASN A 55 10.99 0.82 4.71
CA ASN A 55 10.24 0.64 3.48
C ASN A 55 9.31 -0.57 3.58
N GLU A 56 8.47 -0.74 2.56
CA GLU A 56 7.49 -1.83 2.48
C GLU A 56 6.56 -1.88 3.69
N PRO A 57 5.89 -0.75 4.03
CA PRO A 57 4.99 -0.73 5.16
C PRO A 57 3.73 -1.55 4.87
N SER A 58 3.26 -2.27 5.88
CA SER A 58 1.95 -2.91 5.90
C SER A 58 1.28 -2.71 7.25
N HIS A 59 -0.05 -2.54 7.26
CA HIS A 59 -0.76 -2.29 8.52
C HIS A 59 -2.17 -2.88 8.55
N ALA A 60 -2.64 -3.11 9.76
CA ALA A 60 -3.97 -3.62 10.04
C ALA A 60 -4.55 -2.99 11.32
N ILE A 61 -5.87 -2.98 11.38
CA ILE A 61 -6.65 -2.49 12.52
C ILE A 61 -7.28 -3.69 13.22
N SER A 62 -7.22 -3.75 14.55
CA SER A 62 -7.81 -4.86 15.32
C SER A 62 -9.31 -4.99 15.02
N SER A 63 -9.75 -6.24 14.81
CA SER A 63 -11.15 -6.54 14.51
C SER A 63 -12.08 -6.34 15.71
N ILE A 64 -11.54 -6.18 16.92
CA ILE A 64 -12.31 -6.01 18.17
C ILE A 64 -12.06 -4.66 18.84
N ASN A 65 -10.95 -3.98 18.53
CA ASN A 65 -10.65 -2.66 19.06
C ASN A 65 -10.04 -1.74 18.02
N SER A 66 -10.83 -0.79 17.54
CA SER A 66 -10.37 0.13 16.50
C SER A 66 -9.28 1.13 16.90
N GLN A 67 -8.98 1.26 18.19
CA GLN A 67 -7.85 2.06 18.66
C GLN A 67 -6.54 1.26 18.59
N HIS A 68 -6.64 -0.06 18.52
CA HIS A 68 -5.49 -0.95 18.47
C HIS A 68 -5.13 -1.24 17.01
N MET A 69 -3.91 -0.89 16.63
CA MET A 69 -3.37 -1.09 15.29
C MET A 69 -2.00 -1.75 15.36
N LEU A 70 -1.73 -2.62 14.39
CA LEU A 70 -0.47 -3.32 14.24
C LEU A 70 0.03 -3.15 12.81
N ALA A 71 1.31 -2.87 12.66
CA ALA A 71 1.95 -2.66 11.38
C ALA A 71 3.34 -3.29 11.33
N GLY A 72 3.87 -3.43 10.12
CA GLY A 72 5.18 -3.98 9.83
C GLY A 72 5.87 -3.17 8.76
N ALA A 73 7.20 -3.13 8.80
CA ALA A 73 8.04 -2.58 7.75
C ALA A 73 9.41 -3.25 7.81
N ASN A 74 10.11 -3.27 6.67
CA ASN A 74 11.55 -3.49 6.68
C ASN A 74 12.18 -2.30 7.42
N ASP A 75 13.04 -2.59 8.39
CA ASP A 75 13.74 -1.56 9.14
C ASP A 75 15.26 -1.76 9.05
N TYR A 76 15.93 -0.73 8.56
CA TYR A 76 17.37 -0.72 8.30
C TYR A 76 18.16 -0.07 9.45
N ARG A 77 17.58 0.15 10.63
CA ARG A 77 18.29 0.65 11.82
C ARG A 77 19.42 -0.26 12.29
N LEU A 78 19.39 -1.53 11.94
CA LEU A 78 20.49 -2.44 12.21
C LEU A 78 21.67 -2.20 11.25
N VAL A 79 21.42 -1.58 10.09
CA VAL A 79 22.44 -1.20 9.12
C VAL A 79 23.10 0.10 9.58
N PHE A 80 24.01 -0.08 10.54
CA PHE A 80 24.67 0.99 11.27
C PHE A 80 25.68 1.76 10.40
N ASN A 81 25.62 3.09 10.46
CA ASN A 81 26.67 3.95 9.93
C ASN A 81 27.42 4.65 11.09
N PRO A 82 28.62 4.18 11.48
CA PRO A 82 29.37 4.75 12.61
C PRO A 82 29.76 6.23 12.42
N LEU A 83 29.73 6.74 11.19
CA LEU A 83 30.06 8.14 10.90
C LEU A 83 28.87 9.10 11.05
N ALA A 84 27.65 8.56 11.10
CA ALA A 84 26.42 9.35 11.14
C ALA A 84 25.54 9.02 12.35
N GLU A 85 25.70 7.86 12.96
CA GLU A 85 24.78 7.36 14.00
C GLU A 85 25.47 7.24 15.37
N PRO A 86 24.71 7.44 16.48
CA PRO A 86 25.21 7.21 17.83
C PRO A 86 25.73 5.77 18.01
N ASP A 87 26.74 5.57 18.86
CA ASP A 87 27.36 4.26 19.09
C ASP A 87 26.33 3.13 19.31
N ASN A 88 26.43 2.10 18.46
CA ASN A 88 25.67 0.86 18.59
C ASN A 88 26.58 -0.24 19.18
N PRO A 89 26.40 -0.63 20.46
CA PRO A 89 27.23 -1.62 21.13
C PRO A 89 27.09 -3.04 20.55
N ASP A 90 26.01 -3.33 19.81
CA ASP A 90 25.80 -4.63 19.17
C ASP A 90 26.44 -4.71 17.77
N GLY A 91 27.05 -3.60 17.28
CA GLY A 91 27.63 -3.49 15.95
C GLY A 91 26.58 -3.31 14.84
N GLY A 92 27.03 -3.37 13.58
CA GLY A 92 26.14 -3.34 12.41
C GLY A 92 25.59 -4.72 12.05
N GLY A 93 24.43 -4.74 11.39
CA GLY A 93 23.76 -5.92 10.84
C GLY A 93 23.07 -5.59 9.51
N ASP A 94 22.16 -6.47 9.08
CA ASP A 94 21.33 -6.28 7.88
C ASP A 94 19.91 -5.83 8.27
N ALA A 95 19.05 -5.55 7.31
CA ALA A 95 17.65 -5.21 7.56
C ALA A 95 16.94 -6.32 8.36
N TRP A 96 16.02 -5.88 9.23
CA TRP A 96 15.14 -6.79 9.95
C TRP A 96 13.71 -6.26 9.94
N VAL A 97 12.74 -7.14 10.11
CA VAL A 97 11.34 -6.76 10.16
C VAL A 97 10.95 -6.29 11.56
N TYR A 98 10.29 -5.14 11.64
CA TYR A 98 9.81 -4.55 12.90
C TYR A 98 8.30 -4.60 12.97
N VAL A 99 7.77 -4.78 14.17
CA VAL A 99 6.36 -4.58 14.48
C VAL A 99 6.17 -3.21 15.09
N TYR A 100 5.21 -2.46 14.54
CA TYR A 100 4.78 -1.16 15.00
C TYR A 100 3.38 -1.30 15.59
N LYS A 101 3.17 -0.71 16.76
CA LYS A 101 1.97 -0.90 17.56
C LYS A 101 1.41 0.45 17.96
N SER A 102 0.10 0.59 17.88
CA SER A 102 -0.65 1.77 18.33
C SER A 102 -1.83 1.33 19.16
N VAL A 103 -2.16 2.11 20.20
CA VAL A 103 -3.30 1.88 21.10
C VAL A 103 -4.29 3.05 21.15
N ASP A 104 -4.08 4.08 20.32
CA ASP A 104 -4.87 5.32 20.30
C ASP A 104 -5.33 5.71 18.88
N GLY A 105 -5.60 4.70 18.06
CA GLY A 105 -6.13 4.88 16.71
C GLY A 105 -5.11 5.40 15.70
N GLY A 106 -3.82 5.17 15.97
CA GLY A 106 -2.71 5.49 15.09
C GLY A 106 -2.11 6.86 15.33
N ALA A 107 -2.43 7.52 16.44
CA ALA A 107 -1.90 8.84 16.78
C ALA A 107 -0.48 8.74 17.36
N ASN A 108 -0.19 7.69 18.13
CA ASN A 108 1.14 7.37 18.64
C ASN A 108 1.50 5.92 18.34
N TRP A 109 2.77 5.72 18.02
CA TRP A 109 3.31 4.40 17.70
C TRP A 109 4.50 4.07 18.58
N PHE A 110 4.70 2.79 18.82
CA PHE A 110 5.93 2.23 19.37
C PHE A 110 6.37 1.04 18.52
N ALA A 111 7.67 0.77 18.46
CA ALA A 111 8.23 -0.25 17.57
C ALA A 111 9.24 -1.16 18.28
N GLU A 112 9.21 -2.44 17.92
CA GLU A 112 10.20 -3.44 18.33
C GLU A 112 10.47 -4.43 17.20
N PRO A 113 11.67 -5.05 17.13
CA PRO A 113 11.94 -6.06 16.13
C PRO A 113 11.14 -7.34 16.40
N ILE A 114 10.76 -8.04 15.34
CA ILE A 114 10.27 -9.42 15.47
C ILE A 114 11.39 -10.30 16.07
N SER A 115 11.00 -11.22 16.95
CA SER A 115 11.94 -12.09 17.66
C SER A 115 12.81 -12.92 16.70
N GLY A 116 14.08 -13.14 17.06
CA GLY A 116 15.05 -13.85 16.21
C GLY A 116 16.16 -12.97 15.63
N CYS A 117 16.04 -11.65 15.74
CA CYS A 117 17.06 -10.73 15.24
C CYS A 117 18.43 -10.91 15.93
N LYS A 118 19.47 -10.30 15.36
CA LYS A 118 20.85 -10.41 15.86
C LYS A 118 21.20 -9.49 17.04
N LEU A 119 20.33 -8.54 17.38
CA LEU A 119 20.57 -7.64 18.50
C LEU A 119 20.54 -8.36 19.83
N ASN A 120 21.38 -7.89 20.76
CA ASN A 120 21.44 -8.40 22.12
C ASN A 120 20.41 -7.70 23.02
N ILE A 121 19.15 -7.73 22.59
CA ILE A 121 18.02 -7.13 23.32
C ILE A 121 16.94 -8.17 23.60
N LYS A 122 16.11 -7.90 24.62
CA LYS A 122 15.04 -8.81 25.08
C LYS A 122 14.16 -9.29 23.92
N ALA A 123 13.69 -8.37 23.07
CA ALA A 123 12.81 -8.66 21.95
C ALA A 123 13.39 -9.70 20.97
N CYS A 124 14.71 -9.74 20.78
CA CYS A 124 15.35 -10.64 19.82
C CYS A 124 15.83 -11.97 20.41
N ASN A 125 16.06 -12.05 21.72
CA ASN A 125 16.63 -13.23 22.36
C ASN A 125 15.59 -14.13 23.02
N ASN A 126 14.58 -13.55 23.69
CA ASN A 126 13.47 -14.28 24.29
C ASN A 126 12.48 -13.26 24.89
N PRO A 127 11.50 -12.76 24.13
CA PRO A 127 10.45 -11.95 24.75
C PRO A 127 9.63 -12.85 25.68
N ASP A 128 9.71 -12.61 26.99
CA ASP A 128 8.77 -13.14 27.99
C ASP A 128 8.67 -14.67 28.13
N ASN A 129 9.81 -15.37 28.13
CA ASN A 129 9.91 -16.84 28.25
C ASN A 129 9.19 -17.61 27.13
N GLN A 130 9.00 -16.97 25.97
CA GLN A 130 8.53 -17.65 24.77
C GLN A 130 9.57 -18.65 24.23
N PRO A 131 9.15 -19.64 23.44
CA PRO A 131 10.08 -20.50 22.71
C PRO A 131 11.05 -19.67 21.87
N VAL A 132 12.28 -20.19 21.70
CA VAL A 132 13.26 -19.55 20.83
C VAL A 132 12.68 -19.41 19.43
N SER A 133 12.76 -18.19 18.87
CA SER A 133 12.25 -17.90 17.53
C SER A 133 12.84 -18.87 16.50
N PRO A 134 12.01 -19.48 15.63
CA PRO A 134 12.50 -20.42 14.62
C PRO A 134 13.34 -19.74 13.53
N VAL A 135 13.32 -18.41 13.46
CA VAL A 135 14.17 -17.61 12.56
C VAL A 135 15.44 -17.08 13.24
N LYS A 136 15.72 -17.50 14.48
CA LYS A 136 16.94 -17.10 15.20
C LYS A 136 18.18 -17.60 14.46
N GLY A 137 19.14 -16.70 14.29
CA GLY A 137 20.41 -16.99 13.62
C GLY A 137 20.41 -16.70 12.11
N LEU A 138 19.28 -16.26 11.55
CA LEU A 138 19.23 -15.74 10.18
C LEU A 138 19.82 -14.32 10.11
N ASP A 139 20.42 -13.97 8.97
CA ASP A 139 21.13 -12.69 8.78
C ASP A 139 20.19 -11.50 8.60
N PHE A 140 19.11 -11.68 7.84
CA PHE A 140 18.15 -10.62 7.54
C PHE A 140 16.72 -11.14 7.55
N ALA A 141 15.78 -10.22 7.69
CA ALA A 141 14.36 -10.46 7.46
C ALA A 141 13.76 -9.29 6.68
N ALA A 142 12.80 -9.59 5.80
CA ALA A 142 12.18 -8.60 4.95
C ALA A 142 10.72 -8.93 4.58
N ASP A 143 10.11 -8.03 3.81
CA ASP A 143 8.81 -8.10 3.16
C ASP A 143 7.63 -8.37 4.11
N PRO A 144 7.45 -7.58 5.18
CA PRO A 144 6.38 -7.83 6.13
C PRO A 144 5.01 -7.40 5.60
N THR A 145 4.05 -8.33 5.60
CA THR A 145 2.64 -8.00 5.40
C THR A 145 1.82 -8.32 6.64
N VAL A 146 0.92 -7.40 7.01
CA VAL A 146 0.09 -7.48 8.21
C VAL A 146 -1.37 -7.46 7.83
N ARG A 147 -2.15 -8.45 8.29
CA ARG A 147 -3.61 -8.43 8.17
C ARG A 147 -4.29 -8.71 9.49
N ALA A 148 -5.42 -8.02 9.67
CA ALA A 148 -6.34 -8.34 10.74
C ALA A 148 -6.97 -9.71 10.48
N MET A 149 -7.13 -10.47 11.54
CA MET A 149 -7.83 -11.73 11.57
C MET A 149 -9.02 -11.60 12.53
N PRO A 150 -10.04 -12.48 12.42
CA PRO A 150 -11.14 -12.53 13.38
C PRO A 150 -10.65 -12.60 14.84
N TYR A 151 -11.50 -12.15 15.76
CA TYR A 151 -11.28 -12.25 17.21
C TYR A 151 -10.08 -11.45 17.75
N GLY A 152 -9.73 -10.32 17.10
CA GLY A 152 -8.63 -9.45 17.54
C GLY A 152 -7.25 -10.00 17.23
N MET A 153 -7.17 -11.00 16.35
CA MET A 153 -5.90 -11.59 15.97
C MET A 153 -5.28 -10.83 14.80
N PHE A 154 -3.97 -10.96 14.61
CA PHE A 154 -3.25 -10.46 13.44
C PHE A 154 -2.29 -11.52 12.92
N ALA A 155 -2.14 -11.56 11.60
CA ALA A 155 -1.09 -12.30 10.93
C ALA A 155 -0.03 -11.32 10.41
N TYR A 156 1.23 -11.61 10.71
CA TYR A 156 2.40 -10.87 10.25
C TYR A 156 3.28 -11.86 9.48
N SER A 157 3.21 -11.87 8.16
CA SER A 157 4.06 -12.73 7.32
C SER A 157 5.29 -11.98 6.84
N PHE A 158 6.41 -12.69 6.72
CA PHE A 158 7.70 -12.11 6.33
C PHE A 158 8.62 -13.21 5.79
N ILE A 159 9.73 -12.81 5.17
CA ILE A 159 10.84 -13.70 4.81
C ILE A 159 12.02 -13.50 5.74
N ALA A 160 12.86 -14.53 5.88
CA ALA A 160 14.15 -14.40 6.54
C ALA A 160 15.17 -15.35 5.92
N ALA A 161 16.44 -14.95 5.85
CA ALA A 161 17.48 -15.77 5.24
C ALA A 161 18.90 -15.38 5.70
N ASN A 162 19.88 -16.17 5.28
CA ASN A 162 21.30 -15.85 5.39
C ASN A 162 21.83 -15.22 4.10
N ARG A 163 22.60 -14.14 4.20
CA ARG A 163 23.30 -13.51 3.07
C ARG A 163 24.43 -14.42 2.60
N ASN A 164 24.70 -14.40 1.29
CA ASN A 164 25.79 -15.16 0.66
C ASN A 164 25.80 -16.68 0.97
N SER A 165 24.67 -17.22 1.42
CA SER A 165 24.49 -18.63 1.68
C SER A 165 23.86 -19.28 0.47
N ALA A 166 24.34 -20.47 0.12
CA ALA A 166 23.65 -21.30 -0.85
C ALA A 166 22.36 -21.91 -0.27
N ALA A 167 22.19 -21.90 1.06
CA ALA A 167 20.97 -22.37 1.74
C ALA A 167 19.82 -21.37 1.52
N GLY A 168 18.62 -21.90 1.27
CA GLY A 168 17.48 -21.06 0.94
C GLY A 168 16.87 -20.37 2.16
N GLY A 169 16.20 -19.25 1.91
CA GLY A 169 15.44 -18.51 2.91
C GLY A 169 14.17 -19.22 3.36
N VAL A 170 13.50 -18.66 4.37
CA VAL A 170 12.22 -19.12 4.87
C VAL A 170 11.12 -18.10 4.58
N THR A 171 9.91 -18.60 4.38
CA THR A 171 8.69 -17.80 4.55
C THR A 171 8.12 -18.13 5.92
N ALA A 172 7.82 -17.10 6.71
CA ALA A 172 7.31 -17.24 8.06
C ALA A 172 6.05 -16.40 8.28
N VAL A 173 5.29 -16.74 9.32
CA VAL A 173 4.17 -15.93 9.81
C VAL A 173 4.13 -15.94 11.33
N GLN A 174 4.17 -14.76 11.94
CA GLN A 174 3.92 -14.52 13.35
C GLN A 174 2.44 -14.22 13.55
N ARG A 175 1.84 -14.89 14.52
CA ARG A 175 0.49 -14.61 15.02
C ARG A 175 0.55 -13.66 16.21
N PHE A 176 -0.21 -12.57 16.16
CA PHE A 176 -0.43 -11.68 17.31
C PHE A 176 -1.89 -11.75 17.76
N ILE A 177 -2.13 -11.48 19.05
CA ILE A 177 -3.45 -11.45 19.65
C ILE A 177 -3.61 -10.14 20.42
N ASP A 178 -4.62 -9.34 20.06
CA ASP A 178 -5.07 -8.20 20.84
C ASP A 178 -5.86 -8.69 22.05
N LYS A 179 -5.34 -8.45 23.26
CA LYS A 179 -6.05 -8.80 24.50
C LYS A 179 -7.25 -7.91 24.78
N ASN A 180 -7.44 -6.84 23.99
CA ASN A 180 -8.52 -5.87 24.11
C ASN A 180 -8.66 -5.29 25.52
N ASP A 181 -7.53 -5.08 26.19
CA ASP A 181 -7.48 -4.39 27.46
C ASP A 181 -7.29 -2.88 27.25
N ASN A 182 -7.87 -2.08 28.14
CA ASN A 182 -7.67 -0.63 28.10
C ASN A 182 -6.22 -0.31 28.50
N LYS A 183 -5.40 -0.03 27.49
CA LYS A 183 -4.01 0.35 27.64
C LYS A 183 -3.81 1.86 27.58
N LYS A 184 -2.84 2.36 28.33
CA LYS A 184 -2.36 3.74 28.17
C LYS A 184 -1.33 3.76 27.03
N ILE A 185 -1.10 4.95 26.48
CA ILE A 185 -0.01 5.16 25.53
C ILE A 185 1.30 4.65 26.14
N GLY A 186 1.97 3.74 25.45
CA GLY A 186 3.22 3.10 25.88
C GLY A 186 3.06 1.70 26.49
N ASP A 187 1.84 1.26 26.82
CA ASP A 187 1.59 -0.14 27.17
C ASP A 187 1.38 -0.99 25.91
N ASP A 188 1.67 -2.29 26.00
CA ASP A 188 1.51 -3.25 24.89
C ASP A 188 0.32 -4.21 25.14
N PRO A 189 -0.80 -4.09 24.40
CA PRO A 189 -1.93 -5.03 24.48
C PRO A 189 -1.73 -6.28 23.63
N PHE A 190 -0.70 -6.30 22.77
CA PHE A 190 -0.53 -7.35 21.78
C PHE A 190 0.33 -8.49 22.34
N PHE A 191 -0.25 -9.69 22.38
CA PHE A 191 0.48 -10.90 22.69
C PHE A 191 1.08 -11.51 21.42
N SER A 192 2.41 -11.63 21.40
CA SER A 192 3.14 -12.43 20.40
C SER A 192 2.97 -13.90 20.73
N ASP A 193 2.24 -14.64 19.88
CA ASP A 193 1.85 -16.02 20.17
C ASP A 193 2.79 -17.06 19.54
N VAL A 194 2.67 -17.32 18.23
CA VAL A 194 3.48 -18.34 17.55
C VAL A 194 4.05 -17.82 16.23
N ILE A 195 5.31 -18.19 15.94
CA ILE A 195 5.91 -18.07 14.61
C ILE A 195 5.87 -19.44 13.95
N ASN A 196 5.22 -19.52 12.79
CA ASN A 196 5.22 -20.71 11.94
C ASN A 196 6.17 -20.49 10.75
N ILE A 197 7.02 -21.48 10.47
CA ILE A 197 7.75 -21.57 9.21
C ILE A 197 6.84 -22.28 8.21
N LEU A 198 6.50 -21.59 7.12
CA LEU A 198 5.59 -22.10 6.09
C LEU A 198 6.35 -22.91 5.04
N ASP A 199 7.57 -22.49 4.75
CA ASP A 199 8.43 -23.11 3.75
C ASP A 199 9.89 -22.79 4.02
N VAL A 200 10.77 -23.71 3.65
CA VAL A 200 12.22 -23.61 3.79
C VAL A 200 12.85 -23.88 2.44
N GLY A 201 13.66 -22.95 1.95
CA GLY A 201 14.36 -23.14 0.70
C GLY A 201 15.48 -24.15 0.77
N THR A 202 15.54 -24.99 -0.25
CA THR A 202 16.71 -25.80 -0.51
C THR A 202 17.78 -24.99 -1.24
N ARG A 203 18.91 -25.63 -1.55
CA ARG A 203 20.05 -24.95 -2.16
C ARG A 203 19.65 -24.25 -3.46
N GLY A 204 19.95 -22.96 -3.56
CA GLY A 204 19.65 -22.14 -4.74
C GLY A 204 18.20 -21.67 -4.84
N GLN A 205 17.35 -21.95 -3.84
CA GLN A 205 16.00 -21.40 -3.77
C GLN A 205 15.94 -20.14 -2.90
N PHE A 206 15.09 -19.20 -3.29
CA PHE A 206 14.77 -18.02 -2.50
C PHE A 206 13.25 -17.81 -2.43
N LYS A 207 12.76 -17.30 -1.30
CA LYS A 207 11.35 -17.00 -1.09
C LYS A 207 11.22 -15.50 -1.00
N ASP A 208 10.18 -14.97 -1.62
CA ASP A 208 10.03 -13.52 -1.77
C ASP A 208 8.57 -13.11 -1.61
N LYS A 209 8.38 -11.92 -1.05
CA LYS A 209 7.13 -11.17 -1.01
C LYS A 209 5.90 -11.98 -0.56
N PRO A 210 5.84 -12.40 0.71
CA PRO A 210 4.67 -13.06 1.25
C PRO A 210 3.53 -12.06 1.44
N GLY A 211 2.39 -12.32 0.79
CA GLY A 211 1.11 -11.67 1.07
C GLY A 211 0.24 -12.60 1.89
N ASN A 212 -0.60 -12.06 2.79
CA ASN A 212 -1.53 -12.88 3.57
C ASN A 212 -2.95 -12.31 3.58
N ILE A 213 -3.93 -13.16 3.93
CA ILE A 213 -5.33 -12.78 4.14
C ILE A 213 -6.06 -13.81 5.00
N ALA A 214 -6.96 -13.35 5.87
CA ALA A 214 -7.83 -14.21 6.67
C ALA A 214 -9.27 -14.19 6.15
N ASP A 215 -9.90 -15.37 6.16
CA ASP A 215 -11.34 -15.49 5.93
C ASP A 215 -12.12 -15.22 7.22
N VAL A 216 -13.42 -15.04 7.09
CA VAL A 216 -14.34 -14.97 8.22
C VAL A 216 -14.62 -16.38 8.79
N PRO A 217 -14.96 -16.48 10.08
CA PRO A 217 -15.45 -17.72 10.66
C PRO A 217 -16.83 -18.11 10.06
N GLY A 218 -17.24 -19.35 10.30
CA GLY A 218 -18.61 -19.80 9.97
C GLY A 218 -18.86 -20.21 8.51
N ARG A 219 -17.82 -20.28 7.69
CA ARG A 219 -17.91 -20.88 6.34
C ARG A 219 -18.30 -22.37 6.42
N PRO A 220 -18.99 -22.92 5.40
CA PRO A 220 -19.36 -24.34 5.37
C PRO A 220 -18.18 -25.30 5.51
N TRP A 221 -17.02 -25.00 4.92
CA TRP A 221 -15.79 -25.80 5.05
C TRP A 221 -15.14 -25.75 6.45
N ASN A 222 -15.62 -24.85 7.32
CA ASN A 222 -15.21 -24.75 8.73
C ASN A 222 -16.23 -25.39 9.69
N ALA A 223 -17.31 -25.99 9.19
CA ALA A 223 -18.38 -26.54 10.02
C ALA A 223 -17.84 -27.52 11.08
N GLY A 224 -18.23 -27.32 12.34
CA GLY A 224 -17.82 -28.14 13.48
C GLY A 224 -16.39 -27.92 13.96
N ARG A 225 -15.59 -27.06 13.31
CA ARG A 225 -14.21 -26.75 13.74
C ARG A 225 -14.20 -25.55 14.66
N THR A 226 -13.38 -25.63 15.71
CA THR A 226 -13.19 -24.55 16.67
C THR A 226 -11.72 -24.31 16.98
N CYS A 227 -11.42 -23.11 17.48
CA CYS A 227 -10.11 -22.70 17.96
C CYS A 227 -10.22 -22.20 19.39
N VAL A 228 -9.21 -22.45 20.22
CA VAL A 228 -9.03 -21.76 21.50
C VAL A 228 -7.92 -20.74 21.32
N ILE A 229 -8.23 -19.47 21.56
CA ILE A 229 -7.33 -18.34 21.35
C ILE A 229 -6.84 -17.87 22.73
N PRO A 230 -5.50 -17.86 22.98
CA PRO A 230 -4.95 -17.39 24.25
C PRO A 230 -5.44 -15.99 24.65
N GLY A 231 -5.95 -15.86 25.88
CA GLY A 231 -6.40 -14.57 26.42
C GLY A 231 -7.73 -14.05 25.83
N TYR A 232 -8.39 -14.80 24.95
CA TYR A 232 -9.66 -14.42 24.35
C TYR A 232 -10.81 -15.28 24.86
N ASN A 233 -12.01 -14.69 24.99
CA ASN A 233 -13.26 -15.38 25.35
C ASN A 233 -13.15 -16.32 26.56
N ASN A 234 -12.34 -15.95 27.56
CA ASN A 234 -12.07 -16.77 28.76
C ASN A 234 -11.62 -18.21 28.45
N GLY A 235 -10.92 -18.42 27.34
CA GLY A 235 -10.45 -19.73 26.89
C GLY A 235 -11.52 -20.63 26.28
N GLN A 236 -12.75 -20.13 26.07
CA GLN A 236 -13.80 -20.89 25.42
C GLN A 236 -13.56 -21.01 23.91
N PRO A 237 -13.85 -22.17 23.30
CA PRO A 237 -13.68 -22.36 21.86
C PRO A 237 -14.54 -21.39 21.04
N VAL A 238 -13.98 -20.87 19.96
CA VAL A 238 -14.67 -20.06 18.95
C VAL A 238 -14.70 -20.78 17.61
N PRO A 239 -15.66 -20.49 16.71
CA PRO A 239 -15.65 -21.04 15.36
C PRO A 239 -14.32 -20.80 14.63
N ALA A 240 -13.80 -21.84 13.97
CA ALA A 240 -12.55 -21.73 13.24
C ALA A 240 -12.72 -20.89 11.95
N PHE A 241 -11.61 -20.29 11.52
CA PHE A 241 -11.48 -19.63 10.22
C PHE A 241 -10.19 -20.08 9.53
N HIS A 242 -10.15 -19.89 8.21
CA HIS A 242 -8.96 -20.16 7.41
C HIS A 242 -8.10 -18.90 7.27
N HIS A 243 -6.79 -19.09 7.24
CA HIS A 243 -5.82 -18.04 6.92
C HIS A 243 -4.91 -18.51 5.79
N TYR A 244 -4.60 -17.64 4.85
CA TYR A 244 -3.85 -17.96 3.64
C TYR A 244 -2.63 -17.06 3.52
N VAL A 245 -1.51 -17.63 3.08
CA VAL A 245 -0.27 -16.90 2.79
C VAL A 245 0.22 -17.32 1.41
N SER A 246 0.33 -16.38 0.48
CA SER A 246 0.90 -16.60 -0.84
C SER A 246 2.28 -15.98 -0.92
N TYR A 247 3.21 -16.62 -1.63
CA TYR A 247 4.58 -16.13 -1.79
C TYR A 247 5.20 -16.67 -3.08
N ALA A 248 6.24 -15.99 -3.55
CA ALA A 248 7.03 -16.47 -4.68
C ALA A 248 8.14 -17.42 -4.19
N ASN A 249 8.40 -18.48 -4.96
CA ASN A 249 9.50 -19.40 -4.74
C ASN A 249 10.36 -19.46 -6.01
N PHE A 250 11.57 -18.89 -5.91
CA PHE A 250 12.59 -18.90 -6.94
C PHE A 250 13.27 -20.27 -6.91
N THR A 251 13.27 -20.99 -8.03
CA THR A 251 13.64 -22.41 -8.09
C THR A 251 15.05 -22.69 -8.65
N GLY A 252 15.90 -21.67 -8.76
CA GLY A 252 17.27 -21.78 -9.28
C GLY A 252 18.06 -20.47 -9.12
N GLN A 253 19.22 -20.38 -9.77
CA GLN A 253 20.04 -19.15 -9.84
C GLN A 253 20.23 -18.75 -11.31
N GLY A 254 20.12 -17.45 -11.62
CA GLY A 254 20.45 -16.88 -12.92
C GLY A 254 19.39 -17.11 -14.00
N GLN A 255 19.80 -17.52 -15.20
CA GLN A 255 18.93 -17.58 -16.40
C GLN A 255 17.90 -18.74 -16.39
N ASN A 256 17.93 -19.62 -15.38
CA ASN A 256 17.01 -20.76 -15.24
C ASN A 256 16.05 -20.59 -14.04
N GLU A 257 15.86 -19.36 -13.58
CA GLU A 257 14.88 -19.08 -12.55
C GLU A 257 13.48 -19.21 -13.15
N HIS A 258 12.74 -20.21 -12.65
CA HIS A 258 11.30 -20.34 -12.88
C HIS A 258 10.53 -20.08 -11.58
N PRO A 259 10.43 -18.81 -11.13
CA PRO A 259 9.66 -18.43 -9.95
C PRO A 259 8.22 -18.95 -10.02
N GLN A 260 7.80 -19.54 -8.91
CA GLN A 260 6.49 -20.15 -8.73
C GLN A 260 5.69 -19.39 -7.69
N ILE A 261 4.37 -19.30 -7.85
CA ILE A 261 3.49 -18.84 -6.78
C ILE A 261 3.00 -20.06 -6.00
N LEU A 262 3.28 -20.04 -4.70
CA LEU A 262 2.84 -21.02 -3.73
C LEU A 262 1.81 -20.38 -2.78
N ILE A 263 0.91 -21.19 -2.23
CA ILE A 263 -0.01 -20.78 -1.16
C ILE A 263 0.02 -21.80 -0.02
N ALA A 264 0.21 -21.31 1.20
CA ALA A 264 0.02 -22.06 2.45
C ALA A 264 -1.34 -21.70 3.04
N ARG A 265 -1.97 -22.65 3.73
CA ARG A 265 -3.26 -22.47 4.39
C ARG A 265 -3.22 -22.99 5.82
N SER A 266 -3.76 -22.23 6.75
CA SER A 266 -4.15 -22.68 8.08
C SER A 266 -5.65 -22.95 8.12
N ARG A 267 -6.05 -24.00 8.84
CA ARG A 267 -7.46 -24.32 9.12
C ARG A 267 -7.84 -24.21 10.60
N ASP A 268 -6.93 -23.71 11.42
CA ASP A 268 -7.00 -23.66 12.88
C ASP A 268 -6.67 -22.26 13.41
N CYS A 269 -7.20 -21.23 12.75
CA CYS A 269 -7.05 -19.83 13.12
C CYS A 269 -5.59 -19.35 13.13
N GLY A 270 -4.77 -19.83 12.19
CA GLY A 270 -3.37 -19.47 12.04
C GLY A 270 -2.43 -20.13 13.06
N LYS A 271 -2.88 -21.17 13.77
CA LYS A 271 -2.04 -21.88 14.76
C LYS A 271 -1.02 -22.79 14.08
N THR A 272 -1.45 -23.54 13.06
CA THR A 272 -0.59 -24.40 12.23
C THR A 272 -0.93 -24.21 10.75
N TYR A 273 -0.02 -24.61 9.86
CA TYR A 273 -0.17 -24.49 8.42
C TYR A 273 0.06 -25.82 7.72
N GLU A 274 -0.73 -26.07 6.69
CA GLU A 274 -0.52 -27.17 5.77
C GLU A 274 0.64 -26.89 4.83
N LYS A 275 1.18 -27.94 4.21
CA LYS A 275 2.20 -27.81 3.16
C LYS A 275 1.68 -26.95 2.01
N SER A 276 2.51 -26.04 1.53
CA SER A 276 2.18 -25.13 0.45
C SER A 276 1.89 -25.85 -0.87
N VAL A 277 0.93 -25.31 -1.63
CA VAL A 277 0.51 -25.80 -2.95
C VAL A 277 0.88 -24.78 -4.03
N LYS A 278 1.36 -25.26 -5.18
CA LYS A 278 1.62 -24.42 -6.35
C LYS A 278 0.32 -24.03 -7.04
N VAL A 279 0.13 -22.72 -7.21
CA VAL A 279 -1.04 -22.14 -7.89
C VAL A 279 -0.70 -21.57 -9.27
N SER A 280 0.58 -21.38 -9.60
CA SER A 280 1.07 -20.89 -10.90
C SER A 280 1.45 -22.03 -11.87
N ASN A 281 0.71 -23.14 -11.84
CA ASN A 281 1.00 -24.29 -12.70
C ASN A 281 1.09 -23.86 -14.18
N SER A 282 2.00 -24.50 -14.93
CA SER A 282 2.21 -24.25 -16.37
C SER A 282 2.75 -22.87 -16.76
N LEU A 283 3.09 -22.00 -15.81
CA LEU A 283 3.75 -20.71 -16.05
C LEU A 283 5.22 -20.75 -15.60
N ASP A 284 6.04 -19.89 -16.20
CA ASP A 284 7.50 -19.86 -16.06
C ASP A 284 7.99 -18.85 -14.99
N THR A 285 7.79 -17.55 -15.21
CA THR A 285 8.44 -16.46 -14.45
C THR A 285 7.42 -15.65 -13.65
N ASN A 286 7.08 -16.10 -12.44
CA ASN A 286 5.95 -15.56 -11.67
C ASN A 286 6.38 -14.89 -10.36
N SER A 287 5.99 -13.64 -10.11
CA SER A 287 6.22 -12.98 -8.82
C SER A 287 5.14 -11.93 -8.49
N GLY A 288 5.18 -11.40 -7.28
CA GLY A 288 4.30 -10.33 -6.80
C GLY A 288 2.86 -10.79 -6.60
N SER A 289 2.67 -11.88 -5.87
CA SER A 289 1.33 -12.37 -5.57
C SER A 289 0.58 -11.44 -4.60
N SER A 290 -0.69 -11.19 -4.88
CA SER A 290 -1.65 -10.49 -4.01
C SER A 290 -2.93 -11.32 -3.90
N MET A 291 -3.65 -11.19 -2.78
CA MET A 291 -4.84 -12.00 -2.51
C MET A 291 -6.04 -11.17 -2.06
N ALA A 292 -7.24 -11.65 -2.40
CA ALA A 292 -8.50 -11.17 -1.83
C ALA A 292 -9.46 -12.35 -1.62
N ILE A 293 -10.34 -12.22 -0.63
CA ILE A 293 -11.42 -13.17 -0.37
C ILE A 293 -12.74 -12.47 -0.66
N ASP A 294 -13.60 -13.12 -1.41
CA ASP A 294 -14.98 -12.66 -1.57
C ASP A 294 -15.71 -12.79 -0.23
N PRO A 295 -16.13 -11.68 0.40
CA PRO A 295 -16.78 -11.75 1.70
C PRO A 295 -18.10 -12.53 1.65
N VAL A 296 -18.80 -12.55 0.51
CA VAL A 296 -20.08 -13.24 0.34
C VAL A 296 -19.85 -14.74 0.19
N THR A 297 -19.04 -15.15 -0.79
CA THR A 297 -18.91 -16.57 -1.15
C THR A 297 -17.79 -17.30 -0.41
N GLY A 298 -16.76 -16.58 0.05
CA GLY A 298 -15.52 -17.16 0.60
C GLY A 298 -14.55 -17.63 -0.48
N THR A 299 -14.81 -17.30 -1.75
CA THR A 299 -13.86 -17.58 -2.83
C THR A 299 -12.56 -16.83 -2.58
N VAL A 300 -11.44 -17.56 -2.56
CA VAL A 300 -10.10 -16.99 -2.43
C VAL A 300 -9.53 -16.77 -3.82
N TYR A 301 -9.09 -15.54 -4.10
CA TYR A 301 -8.41 -15.16 -5.34
C TYR A 301 -6.94 -14.89 -5.05
N VAL A 302 -6.07 -15.43 -5.91
CA VAL A 302 -4.64 -15.12 -5.91
C VAL A 302 -4.31 -14.59 -7.29
N VAL A 303 -3.75 -13.38 -7.37
CA VAL A 303 -3.27 -12.76 -8.61
C VAL A 303 -1.78 -12.51 -8.52
N TRP A 304 -1.08 -12.57 -9.65
CA TRP A 304 0.35 -12.29 -9.72
C TRP A 304 0.73 -11.81 -11.11
N ARG A 305 1.96 -11.32 -11.26
CA ARG A 305 2.53 -11.01 -12.57
C ARG A 305 3.35 -12.19 -13.08
N ARG A 306 3.14 -12.54 -14.35
CA ARG A 306 4.10 -13.32 -15.14
C ARG A 306 4.95 -12.35 -15.95
N PHE A 307 6.27 -12.44 -15.81
CA PHE A 307 7.22 -11.54 -16.44
C PHE A 307 7.43 -11.88 -17.90
N GLY A 308 7.38 -10.87 -18.76
CA GLY A 308 7.72 -10.95 -20.17
C GLY A 308 9.11 -11.54 -20.40
N ASP A 309 9.29 -12.23 -21.52
CA ASP A 309 10.60 -12.63 -22.01
C ASP A 309 10.78 -12.09 -23.44
N PRO A 310 11.53 -10.98 -23.60
CA PRO A 310 11.79 -10.38 -24.90
C PRO A 310 12.48 -11.34 -25.88
N GLY A 311 13.28 -12.29 -25.40
CA GLY A 311 14.01 -13.25 -26.23
C GLY A 311 13.11 -14.31 -26.86
N SER A 312 11.98 -14.65 -26.21
CA SER A 312 10.97 -15.57 -26.74
C SER A 312 9.69 -14.88 -27.24
N GLY A 313 9.61 -13.55 -27.16
CA GLY A 313 8.46 -12.75 -27.56
C GLY A 313 7.22 -12.94 -26.66
N LYS A 314 7.38 -13.55 -25.48
CA LYS A 314 6.26 -13.75 -24.55
C LYS A 314 6.00 -12.45 -23.77
N PRO A 315 4.80 -11.86 -23.83
CA PRO A 315 4.50 -10.60 -23.15
C PRO A 315 4.37 -10.75 -21.63
N ASP A 316 4.44 -9.62 -20.94
CA ASP A 316 4.00 -9.49 -19.56
C ASP A 316 2.49 -9.68 -19.43
N GLY A 317 2.06 -10.32 -18.36
CA GLY A 317 0.64 -10.52 -18.08
C GLY A 317 0.33 -10.68 -16.61
N ILE A 318 -0.89 -10.31 -16.24
CA ILE A 318 -1.44 -10.58 -14.91
C ILE A 318 -2.26 -11.85 -14.98
N TYR A 319 -1.95 -12.80 -14.10
CA TYR A 319 -2.61 -14.09 -14.03
C TYR A 319 -3.33 -14.27 -12.70
N MET A 320 -4.30 -15.16 -12.68
CA MET A 320 -5.11 -15.50 -11.52
C MET A 320 -5.29 -17.01 -11.36
N ASN A 321 -5.35 -17.45 -10.11
CA ASN A 321 -6.02 -18.69 -9.72
C ASN A 321 -7.02 -18.41 -8.59
N LYS A 322 -8.00 -19.29 -8.42
CA LYS A 322 -8.99 -19.15 -7.35
C LYS A 322 -9.38 -20.49 -6.75
N SER A 323 -9.88 -20.44 -5.53
CA SER A 323 -10.45 -21.60 -4.82
C SER A 323 -11.82 -21.24 -4.26
N THR A 324 -12.81 -22.07 -4.54
CA THR A 324 -14.21 -21.92 -4.10
C THR A 324 -14.60 -22.93 -3.00
N ASP A 325 -13.65 -23.73 -2.52
CA ASP A 325 -13.86 -24.82 -1.56
C ASP A 325 -12.98 -24.67 -0.31
N GLY A 326 -12.67 -23.42 0.05
CA GLY A 326 -11.85 -23.08 1.19
C GLY A 326 -10.37 -23.41 1.02
N GLY A 327 -9.86 -23.51 -0.22
CA GLY A 327 -8.45 -23.77 -0.53
C GLY A 327 -8.10 -25.24 -0.72
N ASN A 328 -9.08 -26.14 -0.88
CA ASN A 328 -8.82 -27.57 -1.10
C ASN A 328 -8.39 -27.84 -2.54
N THR A 329 -9.00 -27.16 -3.51
CA THR A 329 -8.65 -27.27 -4.92
C THR A 329 -8.34 -25.92 -5.54
N TRP A 330 -7.46 -25.97 -6.55
CA TRP A 330 -7.02 -24.84 -7.38
C TRP A 330 -7.01 -25.29 -8.84
N GLY A 331 -7.20 -24.36 -9.77
CA GLY A 331 -7.16 -24.67 -11.19
C GLY A 331 -5.76 -25.11 -11.64
N ASN A 332 -5.68 -26.11 -12.52
CA ASN A 332 -4.41 -26.55 -13.12
C ASN A 332 -3.86 -25.57 -14.16
N SER A 333 -4.71 -24.69 -14.69
CA SER A 333 -4.35 -23.66 -15.66
C SER A 333 -4.77 -22.30 -15.10
N PRO A 334 -3.83 -21.46 -14.64
CA PRO A 334 -4.12 -20.09 -14.26
C PRO A 334 -4.77 -19.31 -15.39
N LEU A 335 -5.74 -18.46 -15.05
CA LEU A 335 -6.43 -17.59 -15.99
C LEU A 335 -5.56 -16.36 -16.28
N LEU A 336 -5.35 -16.04 -17.56
CA LEU A 336 -4.82 -14.73 -17.96
C LEU A 336 -5.91 -13.68 -17.76
N ILE A 337 -5.67 -12.70 -16.89
CA ILE A 337 -6.56 -11.55 -16.70
C ILE A 337 -6.38 -10.59 -17.87
N THR A 338 -5.13 -10.18 -18.13
CA THR A 338 -4.80 -9.23 -19.19
C THR A 338 -3.29 -9.18 -19.45
N LEU A 339 -2.91 -8.75 -20.65
CA LEU A 339 -1.53 -8.41 -21.00
C LEU A 339 -1.24 -6.95 -20.63
N ILE A 340 -0.01 -6.66 -20.22
CA ILE A 340 0.32 -5.35 -19.65
C ILE A 340 1.58 -4.75 -20.28
N ASN A 341 1.69 -3.42 -20.22
CA ASN A 341 2.93 -2.67 -20.47
C ASN A 341 3.44 -2.15 -19.13
N PRO A 342 4.17 -2.95 -18.35
CA PRO A 342 4.49 -2.61 -16.97
C PRO A 342 5.45 -1.42 -16.87
N PHE A 343 5.37 -0.71 -15.75
CA PHE A 343 6.48 0.15 -15.34
C PHE A 343 7.42 -0.65 -14.44
N ASP A 344 8.57 -0.98 -15.00
CA ASP A 344 9.68 -1.56 -14.25
C ASP A 344 10.88 -0.63 -14.28
N GLN A 345 11.60 -0.61 -13.17
CA GLN A 345 12.95 -0.09 -13.11
C GLN A 345 13.75 -0.92 -12.10
N PHE A 346 15.01 -1.16 -12.43
CA PHE A 346 15.90 -2.04 -11.67
C PHE A 346 17.07 -1.24 -11.09
N ILE A 347 17.62 -1.73 -9.97
CA ILE A 347 18.92 -1.29 -9.46
C ILE A 347 19.96 -1.82 -10.46
N THR A 348 20.39 -0.99 -11.41
CA THR A 348 21.18 -1.46 -12.55
C THR A 348 22.62 -1.82 -12.18
N GLY A 349 23.02 -3.02 -12.62
CA GLY A 349 24.38 -3.38 -13.05
C GLY A 349 24.51 -3.55 -14.57
N ALA A 350 23.47 -3.22 -15.35
CA ALA A 350 23.51 -3.33 -16.81
C ALA A 350 24.12 -2.07 -17.44
N SER A 351 25.14 -2.25 -18.29
CA SER A 351 25.82 -1.21 -19.06
C SER A 351 24.96 -0.55 -20.17
N ALA A 352 23.63 -0.56 -20.04
CA ALA A 352 22.69 -0.19 -21.09
C ALA A 352 21.72 0.96 -20.72
N SER A 353 21.73 1.46 -19.47
CA SER A 353 20.95 2.65 -19.16
C SER A 353 21.70 3.91 -19.57
N PRO A 354 21.10 4.84 -20.35
CA PRO A 354 21.70 6.15 -20.60
C PRO A 354 21.73 7.03 -19.34
N TYR A 355 21.07 6.58 -18.25
CA TYR A 355 21.02 7.21 -16.95
C TYR A 355 21.96 6.43 -16.02
N ASN A 356 22.94 7.13 -15.43
CA ASN A 356 24.08 6.51 -14.73
C ASN A 356 23.64 5.39 -13.75
N PRO A 357 24.10 4.13 -13.91
CA PRO A 357 23.57 3.00 -13.16
C PRO A 357 23.78 3.13 -11.63
N GLY A 358 22.86 2.55 -10.85
CA GLY A 358 22.90 2.60 -9.37
C GLY A 358 22.38 3.89 -8.72
N LYS A 359 21.61 4.71 -9.47
CA LYS A 359 21.00 5.97 -8.98
C LYS A 359 19.46 5.97 -9.01
N GLN A 360 18.86 4.79 -9.10
CA GLN A 360 17.41 4.59 -9.15
C GLN A 360 16.94 3.46 -8.22
N PHE A 361 15.78 3.59 -7.60
CA PHE A 361 15.16 2.53 -6.78
C PHE A 361 14.65 1.39 -7.66
N ARG A 362 14.62 0.15 -7.14
CA ARG A 362 13.92 -0.96 -7.80
C ARG A 362 12.41 -0.84 -7.57
N THR A 363 11.62 -1.06 -8.62
CA THR A 363 10.18 -1.31 -8.52
C THR A 363 9.70 -2.10 -9.74
N GLU A 364 8.69 -2.92 -9.54
CA GLU A 364 8.10 -3.77 -10.57
C GLU A 364 6.58 -3.57 -10.61
N GLY A 365 6.00 -3.72 -11.80
CA GLY A 365 4.55 -3.57 -12.06
C GLY A 365 3.69 -4.67 -11.44
N PHE A 366 3.76 -4.87 -10.13
CA PHE A 366 3.00 -5.89 -9.42
C PHE A 366 1.51 -5.55 -9.27
N PRO A 367 0.61 -6.56 -9.28
CA PRO A 367 -0.82 -6.34 -9.12
C PRO A 367 -1.22 -6.18 -7.65
N THR A 368 -2.30 -5.44 -7.44
CA THR A 368 -3.10 -5.42 -6.21
C THR A 368 -4.52 -5.88 -6.53
N ILE A 369 -5.24 -6.41 -5.53
CA ILE A 369 -6.60 -6.96 -5.69
C ILE A 369 -7.49 -6.57 -4.52
N ALA A 370 -8.77 -6.32 -4.79
CA ALA A 370 -9.82 -6.21 -3.77
C ALA A 370 -11.13 -6.79 -4.31
N VAL A 371 -11.98 -7.31 -3.40
CA VAL A 371 -13.36 -7.69 -3.74
C VAL A 371 -14.30 -6.68 -3.12
N SER A 372 -15.11 -6.03 -3.94
CA SER A 372 -16.21 -5.20 -3.46
C SER A 372 -17.51 -5.98 -3.42
N THR A 373 -18.43 -5.55 -2.56
CA THR A 373 -19.81 -6.05 -2.51
C THR A 373 -20.75 -4.87 -2.54
N ASP A 374 -21.67 -4.86 -3.51
CA ASP A 374 -22.67 -3.80 -3.63
C ASP A 374 -23.80 -3.96 -2.60
N SER A 375 -24.73 -2.99 -2.55
CA SER A 375 -25.83 -3.02 -1.59
C SER A 375 -26.80 -4.20 -1.77
N ASN A 376 -26.74 -4.90 -2.91
CA ASN A 376 -27.55 -6.08 -3.19
C ASN A 376 -26.82 -7.38 -2.84
N GLY A 377 -25.61 -7.30 -2.28
CA GLY A 377 -24.81 -8.48 -1.96
C GLY A 377 -24.08 -9.06 -3.18
N THR A 378 -23.97 -8.32 -4.29
CA THR A 378 -23.24 -8.80 -5.48
C THR A 378 -21.78 -8.45 -5.38
N SER A 379 -20.91 -9.47 -5.46
CA SER A 379 -19.47 -9.30 -5.40
C SER A 379 -18.85 -8.97 -6.77
N ARG A 380 -17.86 -8.08 -6.78
CA ARG A 380 -17.03 -7.75 -7.94
C ARG A 380 -15.56 -7.82 -7.56
N VAL A 381 -14.76 -8.47 -8.40
CA VAL A 381 -13.30 -8.60 -8.19
C VAL A 381 -12.60 -7.49 -8.97
N HIS A 382 -11.74 -6.73 -8.31
CA HIS A 382 -10.98 -5.62 -8.91
C HIS A 382 -9.49 -5.91 -8.84
N VAL A 383 -8.79 -5.77 -9.97
CA VAL A 383 -7.34 -5.95 -10.05
C VAL A 383 -6.73 -4.70 -10.63
N GLY A 384 -5.72 -4.14 -9.97
CA GLY A 384 -5.03 -2.91 -10.39
C GLY A 384 -3.51 -3.08 -10.44
N TRP A 385 -2.84 -2.32 -11.30
CA TRP A 385 -1.39 -2.38 -11.52
C TRP A 385 -0.86 -1.07 -12.12
N ALA A 386 0.46 -0.86 -12.07
CA ALA A 386 1.09 0.25 -12.78
C ALA A 386 1.39 -0.13 -14.24
N GLN A 387 0.91 0.67 -15.19
CA GLN A 387 1.05 0.44 -16.62
C GLN A 387 1.44 1.71 -17.37
N ARG A 388 2.43 1.60 -18.26
CA ARG A 388 2.81 2.64 -19.21
C ARG A 388 1.72 2.86 -20.25
N LYS A 389 1.43 4.12 -20.56
CA LYS A 389 0.55 4.50 -21.67
C LYS A 389 1.09 4.05 -23.02
N THR A 390 2.41 4.08 -23.20
CA THR A 390 3.11 3.55 -24.36
C THR A 390 4.29 2.71 -23.88
N ALA A 391 4.49 1.54 -24.48
CA ALA A 391 5.61 0.67 -24.17
C ALA A 391 6.94 1.36 -24.51
N VAL A 392 7.96 1.09 -23.70
CA VAL A 392 9.35 1.47 -23.98
C VAL A 392 10.04 0.32 -24.70
N ASP A 393 11.16 0.60 -25.35
CA ASP A 393 12.03 -0.45 -25.84
C ASP A 393 12.53 -1.32 -24.66
N PRO A 394 12.34 -2.65 -24.71
CA PRO A 394 12.61 -3.52 -23.56
C PRO A 394 14.10 -3.68 -23.23
N THR A 395 15.01 -3.25 -24.13
CA THR A 395 16.46 -3.39 -23.93
C THR A 395 17.10 -2.06 -23.51
N THR A 396 16.74 -0.98 -24.19
CA THR A 396 17.31 0.36 -24.02
C THR A 396 16.48 1.27 -23.12
N PHE A 397 15.23 0.87 -22.81
CA PHE A 397 14.23 1.69 -22.12
C PHE A 397 13.91 3.02 -22.83
N ALA A 398 14.23 3.12 -24.12
CA ALA A 398 13.90 4.29 -24.92
C ALA A 398 12.37 4.42 -25.09
N CYS A 399 11.85 5.62 -24.83
CA CYS A 399 10.47 5.95 -25.19
C CYS A 399 10.40 6.29 -26.69
N PRO A 400 9.38 5.79 -27.44
CA PRO A 400 9.18 6.20 -28.82
C PRO A 400 9.04 7.73 -28.95
N ALA A 401 9.56 8.27 -30.06
CA ALA A 401 9.50 9.71 -30.32
C ALA A 401 8.05 10.21 -30.30
N ASN A 402 7.83 11.34 -29.61
CA ASN A 402 6.51 11.97 -29.41
C ASN A 402 5.48 11.13 -28.65
N ALA A 403 5.88 10.04 -27.99
CA ALA A 403 5.01 9.24 -27.15
C ALA A 403 5.07 9.67 -25.67
N ASN A 404 4.03 9.30 -24.93
CA ASN A 404 4.02 9.40 -23.46
C ASN A 404 4.21 7.99 -22.88
N CYS A 405 5.40 7.73 -22.32
CA CYS A 405 5.72 6.45 -21.68
C CYS A 405 5.50 6.45 -20.16
N ASP A 406 4.80 7.45 -19.65
CA ASP A 406 4.49 7.55 -18.23
C ASP A 406 3.52 6.46 -17.81
N ALA A 407 3.66 6.06 -16.55
CA ALA A 407 2.85 5.02 -15.96
C ALA A 407 1.61 5.61 -15.30
N ARG A 408 0.49 4.88 -15.39
CA ARG A 408 -0.76 5.12 -14.69
C ARG A 408 -1.18 3.88 -13.96
N ILE A 409 -1.96 4.05 -12.89
CA ILE A 409 -2.60 2.92 -12.24
C ILE A 409 -3.79 2.48 -13.10
N ALA A 410 -3.67 1.33 -13.74
CA ALA A 410 -4.74 0.67 -14.47
C ALA A 410 -5.58 -0.22 -13.54
N ILE A 411 -6.82 -0.48 -13.93
CA ILE A 411 -7.76 -1.36 -13.24
C ILE A 411 -8.60 -2.16 -14.24
N VAL A 412 -8.87 -3.42 -13.90
CA VAL A 412 -9.95 -4.23 -14.49
C VAL A 412 -10.86 -4.79 -13.41
N THR A 413 -12.08 -5.13 -13.81
CA THR A 413 -13.15 -5.60 -12.94
C THR A 413 -13.78 -6.85 -13.52
N SER A 414 -14.03 -7.83 -12.66
CA SER A 414 -14.85 -9.00 -12.96
C SER A 414 -16.15 -8.94 -12.17
N SER A 415 -17.28 -9.03 -12.87
CA SER A 415 -18.63 -9.10 -12.30
C SER A 415 -19.16 -10.54 -12.15
N ASN A 416 -18.37 -11.54 -12.53
CA ASN A 416 -18.78 -12.95 -12.56
C ASN A 416 -17.78 -13.86 -11.84
N GLY A 417 -17.24 -13.38 -10.72
CA GLY A 417 -16.37 -14.15 -9.85
C GLY A 417 -15.01 -14.50 -10.47
N GLY A 418 -14.46 -13.63 -11.31
CA GLY A 418 -13.15 -13.78 -11.93
C GLY A 418 -13.13 -14.65 -13.20
N ASN A 419 -14.28 -14.94 -13.83
CA ASN A 419 -14.32 -15.74 -15.06
C ASN A 419 -14.02 -14.90 -16.31
N THR A 420 -14.51 -13.67 -16.37
CA THR A 420 -14.21 -12.70 -17.43
C THR A 420 -13.89 -11.34 -16.82
N TRP A 421 -13.19 -10.50 -17.58
CA TRP A 421 -12.69 -9.21 -17.13
C TRP A 421 -13.06 -8.10 -18.12
N SER A 422 -13.29 -6.90 -17.60
CA SER A 422 -13.46 -5.69 -18.39
C SER A 422 -12.19 -5.34 -19.20
N ALA A 423 -12.34 -4.43 -20.16
CA ALA A 423 -11.18 -3.73 -20.72
C ALA A 423 -10.53 -2.84 -19.63
N PRO A 424 -9.19 -2.65 -19.66
CA PRO A 424 -8.52 -1.79 -18.69
C PRO A 424 -8.97 -0.33 -18.78
N SER A 425 -9.13 0.30 -17.61
CA SER A 425 -9.27 1.75 -17.45
C SER A 425 -8.17 2.26 -16.51
N PHE A 426 -7.86 3.56 -16.55
CA PHE A 426 -6.96 4.18 -15.56
C PHE A 426 -7.77 4.75 -14.38
N ILE A 427 -7.30 4.48 -13.15
CA ILE A 427 -7.89 5.00 -11.91
C ILE A 427 -7.79 6.53 -11.88
N ASP A 428 -6.64 7.07 -12.26
CA ASP A 428 -6.40 8.49 -12.35
C ASP A 428 -5.51 8.81 -13.56
N ASP A 429 -6.12 9.07 -14.71
CA ASP A 429 -5.41 9.59 -15.89
C ASP A 429 -5.43 11.12 -15.94
N TRP A 430 -4.92 11.74 -14.87
CA TRP A 430 -4.88 13.19 -14.74
C TRP A 430 -4.21 13.86 -15.95
N GLN A 431 -4.86 14.93 -16.41
CA GLN A 431 -4.37 15.79 -17.49
C GLN A 431 -3.86 17.14 -16.94
N SER A 432 -4.44 17.58 -15.82
CA SER A 432 -4.05 18.78 -15.09
C SER A 432 -4.34 18.60 -13.59
N ASP A 433 -3.63 19.35 -12.75
CA ASP A 433 -3.93 19.46 -11.32
C ASP A 433 -4.18 20.95 -10.99
N PRO A 434 -5.30 21.28 -10.32
CA PRO A 434 -5.71 22.66 -10.08
C PRO A 434 -4.76 23.44 -9.17
N ARG A 435 -3.77 22.79 -8.54
CA ARG A 435 -2.76 23.49 -7.75
C ARG A 435 -1.68 24.15 -8.61
N PHE A 436 -1.57 23.81 -9.90
CA PHE A 436 -0.71 24.52 -10.84
C PHE A 436 -1.44 25.77 -11.40
N VAL A 437 -1.40 26.92 -10.71
CA VAL A 437 -2.18 28.16 -11.08
C VAL A 437 -1.39 29.49 -11.08
N GLY A 438 -1.57 30.33 -12.14
CA GLY A 438 -1.32 31.79 -12.16
C GLY A 438 -0.78 32.37 -13.49
N ALA A 439 -0.36 33.66 -13.52
CA ALA A 439 0.18 34.38 -14.70
C ALA A 439 1.72 34.50 -14.77
N ASP A 440 2.47 34.30 -13.67
CA ASP A 440 3.92 33.97 -13.67
C ASP A 440 4.21 32.55 -14.22
N PHE A 441 3.19 31.92 -14.80
CA PHE A 441 3.09 30.52 -15.12
C PHE A 441 2.79 30.46 -16.61
N ASN A 442 3.59 29.76 -17.39
CA ASN A 442 3.23 29.49 -18.77
C ASN A 442 2.06 28.47 -18.74
N PRO A 443 0.82 28.87 -19.10
CA PRO A 443 -0.36 28.03 -18.92
C PRO A 443 -0.35 26.76 -19.78
N ASN A 444 0.62 26.60 -20.69
CA ASN A 444 0.63 25.50 -21.65
C ASN A 444 1.66 24.38 -21.40
N ASN A 445 2.61 24.46 -20.45
CA ASN A 445 3.84 23.67 -20.66
C ASN A 445 4.65 23.16 -19.46
N PHE A 446 4.09 23.13 -18.25
CA PHE A 446 4.94 22.76 -17.11
C PHE A 446 4.99 21.26 -16.79
N ASN A 447 3.82 20.64 -16.63
CA ASN A 447 3.65 19.20 -16.46
C ASN A 447 2.20 18.78 -16.81
N PRO A 448 1.68 19.01 -18.04
CA PRO A 448 0.33 18.59 -18.36
C PRO A 448 0.28 17.06 -18.46
N GLY A 449 -0.20 16.41 -17.39
CA GLY A 449 -0.39 14.97 -17.34
C GLY A 449 0.89 14.14 -17.49
N ARG A 450 2.05 14.61 -16.99
CA ARG A 450 3.30 13.81 -16.97
C ARG A 450 3.74 13.37 -15.57
N GLY A 451 4.50 12.29 -15.51
CA GLY A 451 4.99 11.68 -14.28
C GLY A 451 4.35 10.33 -14.01
N HIS A 452 5.16 9.40 -13.50
CA HIS A 452 4.74 8.03 -13.25
C HIS A 452 3.85 7.89 -12.01
N GLN A 453 2.93 6.94 -12.08
CA GLN A 453 2.24 6.36 -10.92
C GLN A 453 2.69 4.91 -10.74
N VAL A 454 3.06 4.51 -9.53
CA VAL A 454 3.61 3.18 -9.24
C VAL A 454 3.10 2.63 -7.90
N GLN A 455 3.29 1.32 -7.70
CA GLN A 455 2.98 0.60 -6.46
C GLN A 455 1.55 0.84 -5.94
N PRO A 456 0.51 0.40 -6.69
CA PRO A 456 -0.85 0.56 -6.22
C PRO A 456 -1.19 -0.39 -5.08
N ALA A 457 -2.04 0.08 -4.16
CA ALA A 457 -2.73 -0.73 -3.16
C ALA A 457 -4.24 -0.54 -3.30
N LEU A 458 -5.01 -1.64 -3.31
CA LEU A 458 -6.48 -1.64 -3.36
C LEU A 458 -7.06 -2.25 -2.09
N THR A 459 -8.14 -1.66 -1.59
CA THR A 459 -8.89 -2.19 -0.45
C THR A 459 -10.35 -1.75 -0.51
N PHE A 460 -11.24 -2.48 0.14
CA PHE A 460 -12.67 -2.23 0.12
C PHE A 460 -13.28 -2.30 1.53
N ALA A 461 -14.06 -1.28 1.88
CA ALA A 461 -14.91 -1.29 3.07
C ALA A 461 -16.06 -0.28 2.93
N GLY A 462 -17.18 -0.53 3.60
CA GLY A 462 -18.28 0.44 3.71
C GLY A 462 -18.86 0.90 2.36
N GLY A 463 -18.87 0.03 1.35
CA GLY A 463 -19.35 0.37 -0.01
C GLY A 463 -18.40 1.28 -0.81
N LYS A 464 -17.16 1.48 -0.33
CA LYS A 464 -16.13 2.27 -1.00
C LYS A 464 -14.94 1.39 -1.34
N LEU A 465 -14.54 1.44 -2.60
CA LEU A 465 -13.27 0.90 -3.08
C LEU A 465 -12.24 2.03 -3.02
N LEU A 466 -11.15 1.81 -2.29
CA LEU A 466 -10.03 2.75 -2.20
C LEU A 466 -8.84 2.21 -2.97
N ALA A 467 -8.17 3.11 -3.69
CA ALA A 467 -6.86 2.91 -4.28
C ALA A 467 -5.86 3.90 -3.66
N ALA A 468 -4.64 3.48 -3.42
CA ALA A 468 -3.51 4.37 -3.07
C ALA A 468 -2.30 4.02 -3.93
N TRP A 469 -1.43 4.99 -4.23
CA TRP A 469 -0.22 4.80 -5.05
C TRP A 469 0.82 5.88 -4.78
N LEU A 470 2.05 5.67 -5.27
CA LEU A 470 3.09 6.70 -5.34
C LEU A 470 3.03 7.44 -6.68
N ASP A 471 3.11 8.77 -6.64
CA ASP A 471 2.84 9.66 -7.76
C ASP A 471 3.94 10.71 -7.95
N GLN A 472 4.43 10.86 -9.19
CA GLN A 472 5.49 11.78 -9.56
C GLN A 472 4.96 13.17 -9.99
N ARG A 473 3.65 13.42 -9.99
CA ARG A 473 3.10 14.66 -10.58
C ARG A 473 3.62 15.96 -9.97
N PHE A 474 4.05 15.95 -8.71
CA PHE A 474 4.63 17.11 -8.02
C PHE A 474 6.15 17.15 -8.01
N ASP A 475 6.78 16.22 -8.71
CA ASP A 475 8.22 16.22 -8.86
C ASP A 475 8.71 17.54 -9.47
N HIS A 476 9.87 17.98 -9.02
CA HIS A 476 10.46 19.26 -9.40
C HIS A 476 9.52 20.47 -9.27
N SER A 477 8.60 20.44 -8.30
CA SER A 477 7.83 21.60 -7.86
C SER A 477 7.98 21.82 -6.36
N ILE A 478 7.49 22.95 -5.87
CA ILE A 478 7.45 23.32 -4.45
C ILE A 478 6.05 23.83 -4.13
N GLY A 479 5.47 23.36 -3.03
CA GLY A 479 4.22 23.89 -2.51
C GLY A 479 4.42 25.29 -1.94
N VAL A 480 3.56 26.23 -2.30
CA VAL A 480 3.52 27.59 -1.78
C VAL A 480 2.11 27.88 -1.28
N MET A 481 1.97 28.41 -0.07
CA MET A 481 0.66 28.81 0.44
C MET A 481 0.29 30.17 -0.14
N LYS A 482 -0.81 30.22 -0.89
CA LYS A 482 -1.48 31.46 -1.29
C LYS A 482 -2.63 31.73 -0.33
N CYS A 483 -2.52 32.85 0.37
CA CYS A 483 -3.51 33.28 1.36
C CYS A 483 -4.35 34.46 0.83
N PRO A 484 -5.57 34.66 1.35
CA PRO A 484 -6.36 35.85 1.05
C PRO A 484 -5.57 37.13 1.33
N THR A 485 -5.79 38.17 0.52
CA THR A 485 -5.16 39.48 0.73
C THR A 485 -5.90 40.34 1.76
N GLN A 486 -7.16 40.02 2.04
CA GLN A 486 -7.97 40.70 3.06
C GLN A 486 -7.68 40.14 4.44
N LEU A 487 -7.38 41.03 5.39
CA LEU A 487 -7.16 40.70 6.79
C LEU A 487 -8.42 40.94 7.63
N PRO A 488 -8.65 40.15 8.70
CA PRO A 488 -7.84 39.01 9.13
C PRO A 488 -8.17 37.73 8.33
N TYR A 489 -7.14 36.93 8.02
CA TYR A 489 -7.31 35.57 7.53
C TYR A 489 -6.55 34.58 8.43
N SER A 490 -6.97 33.32 8.43
CA SER A 490 -6.30 32.19 9.06
C SER A 490 -5.45 31.42 8.05
N MET A 491 -4.45 30.67 8.52
CA MET A 491 -3.75 29.69 7.67
C MET A 491 -4.69 28.64 7.07
N LEU A 492 -5.87 28.43 7.67
CA LEU A 492 -6.93 27.57 7.13
C LEU A 492 -7.58 28.14 5.87
N ASP A 493 -7.47 29.45 5.64
CA ASP A 493 -8.01 30.12 4.44
C ASP A 493 -7.01 30.11 3.28
N CYS A 494 -5.77 29.68 3.53
CA CYS A 494 -4.73 29.59 2.53
C CYS A 494 -4.84 28.29 1.74
N THR A 495 -4.57 28.35 0.43
CA THR A 495 -4.51 27.18 -0.45
C THR A 495 -3.08 26.92 -0.89
N GLU A 496 -2.71 25.64 -0.94
CA GLU A 496 -1.44 25.26 -1.56
C GLU A 496 -1.53 25.43 -3.08
N VAL A 497 -0.51 26.06 -3.65
CA VAL A 497 -0.26 26.03 -5.10
C VAL A 497 1.13 25.48 -5.37
N ARG A 498 1.31 24.86 -6.53
CA ARG A 498 2.59 24.32 -6.98
C ARG A 498 3.35 25.35 -7.80
N GLN A 499 4.56 25.65 -7.38
CA GLN A 499 5.53 26.46 -8.11
C GLN A 499 6.60 25.58 -8.74
N ALA A 500 6.97 25.88 -9.99
CA ALA A 500 8.05 25.21 -10.69
C ALA A 500 9.41 25.36 -10.00
N ALA A 501 10.23 24.30 -9.98
CA ALA A 501 11.56 24.29 -9.38
C ALA A 501 12.51 23.35 -10.16
N GLY A 502 13.82 23.42 -9.93
CA GLY A 502 14.79 22.57 -10.65
C GLY A 502 14.71 22.73 -12.18
N ASN A 503 14.73 21.62 -12.93
CA ASN A 503 14.64 21.60 -14.42
C ASN A 503 13.31 22.05 -15.01
N LEU A 504 12.47 22.58 -14.17
CA LEU A 504 11.08 22.78 -14.44
C LEU A 504 10.78 24.31 -14.35
N VAL A 505 11.68 25.12 -13.77
CA VAL A 505 11.60 26.58 -13.86
C VAL A 505 11.46 27.09 -15.31
N PRO A 506 10.93 28.30 -15.55
CA PRO A 506 10.88 28.87 -16.90
C PRO A 506 12.24 28.82 -17.61
N GLY A 507 12.28 28.25 -18.82
CA GLY A 507 13.52 28.00 -19.58
C GLY A 507 14.23 26.68 -19.24
N GLY A 508 13.70 25.90 -18.30
CA GLY A 508 14.15 24.54 -18.00
C GLY A 508 13.65 23.50 -19.02
N ASP A 509 14.09 22.26 -18.84
CA ASP A 509 13.74 21.12 -19.69
C ASP A 509 12.99 20.03 -18.89
N PRO A 510 11.65 19.96 -19.02
CA PRO A 510 10.83 18.91 -18.38
C PRO A 510 11.18 17.48 -18.80
N ALA A 511 11.81 17.28 -19.96
CA ALA A 511 12.20 15.95 -20.42
C ALA A 511 13.32 15.32 -19.56
N ILE A 512 14.05 16.15 -18.80
CA ILE A 512 15.04 15.70 -17.80
C ILE A 512 14.35 15.15 -16.53
N VAL A 513 13.11 15.57 -16.24
CA VAL A 513 12.37 15.14 -15.05
C VAL A 513 11.50 13.91 -15.35
N PHE A 514 10.76 13.98 -16.44
CA PHE A 514 9.81 12.94 -16.84
C PHE A 514 10.44 12.05 -17.92
N THR A 515 11.44 11.29 -17.49
CA THR A 515 12.12 10.27 -18.30
C THR A 515 11.41 8.92 -18.18
N PRO A 516 11.75 7.90 -19.00
CA PRO A 516 11.21 6.56 -18.83
C PRO A 516 11.49 5.89 -17.48
N LEU A 517 12.49 6.37 -16.73
CA LEU A 517 12.89 5.91 -15.39
C LEU A 517 12.88 7.06 -14.39
N ILE A 518 12.74 6.77 -13.10
CA ILE A 518 12.89 7.77 -12.03
C ILE A 518 14.30 7.65 -11.46
N SER A 519 15.27 8.35 -12.08
CA SER A 519 16.70 8.18 -11.79
C SER A 519 17.40 9.49 -11.49
N ASP A 520 18.04 9.56 -10.31
CA ASP A 520 18.90 10.70 -9.96
C ASP A 520 20.19 10.74 -10.79
N GLY A 521 20.44 9.71 -11.60
CA GLY A 521 21.55 9.65 -12.55
C GLY A 521 21.25 10.34 -13.89
N THR A 522 20.12 11.03 -14.02
CA THR A 522 19.73 11.71 -15.26
C THR A 522 20.67 12.88 -15.57
N PRO A 523 21.29 12.93 -16.76
CA PRO A 523 22.16 14.05 -17.14
C PRO A 523 21.41 15.40 -17.08
N GLY A 524 22.02 16.38 -16.41
CA GLY A 524 21.45 17.72 -16.26
C GLY A 524 20.36 17.85 -15.19
N LEU A 525 20.08 16.79 -14.42
CA LEU A 525 19.11 16.84 -13.32
C LEU A 525 19.56 17.84 -12.23
N ALA A 526 18.72 18.83 -11.98
CA ALA A 526 19.01 19.96 -11.08
C ALA A 526 18.66 19.66 -9.61
N ARG A 527 17.79 18.68 -9.36
CA ARG A 527 17.42 18.24 -8.01
C ARG A 527 17.00 16.77 -8.03
N ARG A 528 17.10 16.12 -6.87
CA ARG A 528 16.62 14.74 -6.67
C ARG A 528 15.11 14.62 -6.91
N HIS A 529 14.71 13.48 -7.46
CA HIS A 529 13.30 13.14 -7.67
C HIS A 529 12.54 12.97 -6.35
N THR A 530 11.25 13.31 -6.38
CA THR A 530 10.31 13.12 -5.26
C THR A 530 9.04 12.41 -5.72
N LEU A 531 8.49 11.55 -4.86
CA LEU A 531 7.20 10.89 -5.06
C LEU A 531 6.28 11.12 -3.87
N ASP A 532 4.99 11.38 -4.15
CA ASP A 532 3.96 11.61 -3.14
C ASP A 532 2.94 10.48 -3.11
N VAL A 533 2.36 10.20 -1.95
CA VAL A 533 1.22 9.29 -1.86
C VAL A 533 -0.03 10.00 -2.35
N PHE A 534 -0.75 9.37 -3.24
CA PHE A 534 -2.10 9.74 -3.65
C PHE A 534 -3.06 8.62 -3.32
N ALA A 535 -4.33 8.97 -3.12
CA ALA A 535 -5.40 8.00 -2.98
C ALA A 535 -6.62 8.42 -3.77
N ALA A 536 -7.44 7.46 -4.16
CA ALA A 536 -8.72 7.70 -4.77
C ALA A 536 -9.79 6.77 -4.21
N MET A 537 -11.04 7.23 -4.24
CA MET A 537 -12.19 6.42 -3.83
C MET A 537 -13.23 6.33 -4.93
N ALA A 538 -13.80 5.14 -5.09
CA ALA A 538 -14.96 4.87 -5.91
C ALA A 538 -16.11 4.35 -5.04
N SER A 539 -17.34 4.77 -5.36
CA SER A 539 -18.55 4.21 -4.76
C SER A 539 -18.98 3.00 -5.57
N VAL A 540 -19.09 1.82 -4.96
CA VAL A 540 -19.33 0.58 -5.73
C VAL A 540 -20.76 0.46 -6.25
N ASN A 541 -21.67 1.23 -5.66
CA ASN A 541 -23.06 1.39 -6.11
C ASN A 541 -23.23 2.51 -7.16
N ALA A 542 -22.19 3.28 -7.48
CA ALA A 542 -22.25 4.27 -8.55
C ALA A 542 -22.16 3.59 -9.93
N ALA A 543 -22.53 4.33 -10.97
CA ALA A 543 -22.35 3.88 -12.34
C ALA A 543 -20.87 3.58 -12.61
N ALA A 544 -20.62 2.45 -13.27
CA ALA A 544 -19.30 2.14 -13.79
C ALA A 544 -18.99 3.01 -15.02
N ASP A 545 -17.72 3.07 -15.41
CA ASP A 545 -17.33 3.65 -16.68
C ASP A 545 -17.80 2.79 -17.87
N VAL A 546 -17.47 3.25 -19.09
CA VAL A 546 -17.84 2.58 -20.35
C VAL A 546 -17.29 1.16 -20.48
N ASN A 547 -16.24 0.80 -19.72
CA ASN A 547 -15.64 -0.52 -19.72
C ASN A 547 -16.18 -1.41 -18.59
N GLY A 548 -17.02 -0.87 -17.69
CA GLY A 548 -17.52 -1.58 -16.52
C GLY A 548 -16.60 -1.50 -15.29
N ASN A 549 -15.65 -0.56 -15.26
CA ASN A 549 -14.78 -0.32 -14.11
C ASN A 549 -15.32 0.78 -13.17
N PRO A 550 -15.01 0.75 -11.87
CA PRO A 550 -15.39 1.81 -10.94
C PRO A 550 -14.78 3.16 -11.33
N GLN A 551 -15.55 4.24 -11.16
CA GLN A 551 -15.07 5.60 -11.36
C GLN A 551 -14.54 6.18 -10.05
N PHE A 552 -13.30 6.65 -10.10
CA PHE A 552 -12.56 7.15 -8.94
C PHE A 552 -12.47 8.67 -8.92
N GLN A 553 -12.34 9.22 -7.72
CA GLN A 553 -11.87 10.59 -7.51
C GLN A 553 -10.64 10.58 -6.62
N SER A 554 -9.56 11.20 -7.10
CA SER A 554 -8.26 11.20 -6.43
C SER A 554 -8.02 12.45 -5.58
N ALA A 555 -7.16 12.30 -4.58
CA ALA A 555 -6.68 13.34 -3.70
C ALA A 555 -5.20 13.08 -3.32
N PRO A 556 -4.42 14.15 -3.10
CA PRO A 556 -3.08 14.04 -2.51
C PRO A 556 -3.18 13.55 -1.06
N VAL A 557 -2.41 12.54 -0.69
CA VAL A 557 -2.34 12.04 0.71
C VAL A 557 -1.15 12.64 1.44
N SER A 558 0.02 12.70 0.80
CA SER A 558 1.22 13.25 1.43
C SER A 558 1.05 14.71 1.84
N GLN A 559 1.31 15.01 3.12
CA GLN A 559 1.36 16.36 3.68
C GLN A 559 2.74 16.65 4.28
N TYR A 560 3.27 17.84 4.01
CA TYR A 560 4.60 18.24 4.48
C TYR A 560 4.54 19.47 5.38
N LEU A 561 5.61 19.67 6.15
CA LEU A 561 5.78 20.88 6.92
C LEU A 561 5.97 22.09 5.98
N PHE A 562 5.26 23.18 6.26
CA PHE A 562 5.41 24.48 5.60
C PHE A 562 6.00 25.51 6.56
N GLY A 563 6.72 26.50 6.04
CA GLY A 563 7.20 27.64 6.82
C GLY A 563 7.72 28.78 5.98
N SER A 564 7.95 29.93 6.61
CA SER A 564 8.53 31.12 5.97
C SER A 564 10.03 31.17 6.25
N PRO A 565 10.91 31.16 5.24
CA PRO A 565 12.35 31.27 5.47
C PRO A 565 12.69 32.63 6.10
N LYS A 566 13.61 32.65 7.08
CA LYS A 566 14.07 33.91 7.71
C LYS A 566 14.67 34.84 6.64
N GLY A 567 14.30 36.12 6.67
CA GLY A 567 14.97 37.17 5.89
C GLY A 567 16.43 37.37 6.35
N ALA A 568 17.21 38.12 5.59
CA ALA A 568 18.53 38.55 6.04
C ALA A 568 18.41 39.28 7.41
N PRO A 569 19.38 39.15 8.33
CA PRO A 569 19.35 39.84 9.61
C PRO A 569 19.03 41.33 9.43
N GLY A 570 18.00 41.83 10.12
CA GLY A 570 17.56 43.23 10.02
C GLY A 570 16.48 43.53 8.98
N THR A 571 16.09 42.57 8.14
CA THR A 571 15.01 42.77 7.14
C THR A 571 13.71 42.10 7.58
N LYS A 572 12.64 42.89 7.82
CA LYS A 572 11.26 42.39 8.02
C LYS A 572 10.57 42.15 6.67
N VAL A 573 11.17 41.40 5.76
CA VAL A 573 10.50 41.00 4.51
C VAL A 573 9.81 39.67 4.76
N SER A 574 8.47 39.66 4.72
CA SER A 574 7.69 38.43 4.77
C SER A 574 7.92 37.64 3.47
N LYS A 575 8.64 36.52 3.55
CA LYS A 575 8.72 35.57 2.44
C LYS A 575 7.45 34.72 2.39
N PRO A 576 7.03 34.25 1.20
CA PRO A 576 5.94 33.29 1.07
C PRO A 576 6.16 32.07 1.99
N VAL A 577 5.07 31.50 2.49
CA VAL A 577 5.11 30.24 3.24
C VAL A 577 5.25 29.11 2.23
N THR A 578 6.33 28.34 2.33
CA THR A 578 6.71 27.31 1.35
C THR A 578 6.87 25.95 2.01
N GLN A 579 6.68 24.89 1.23
CA GLN A 579 6.96 23.50 1.60
C GLN A 579 8.44 23.36 2.00
N LEU A 580 8.71 22.75 3.15
CA LEU A 580 10.05 22.57 3.72
C LEU A 580 10.55 21.12 3.67
N ARG A 581 9.66 20.16 3.46
CA ARG A 581 9.99 18.72 3.41
C ARG A 581 9.44 18.09 2.15
N PHE A 582 10.10 17.04 1.70
CA PHE A 582 9.78 16.30 0.49
C PHE A 582 10.01 14.81 0.74
N SER A 583 9.23 13.95 0.08
CA SER A 583 9.49 12.52 0.02
C SER A 583 10.46 12.24 -1.12
N ALA A 584 11.74 12.35 -0.80
CA ALA A 584 12.83 12.08 -1.72
C ALA A 584 12.92 10.57 -2.00
N VAL A 585 13.05 10.21 -3.27
CA VAL A 585 13.31 8.82 -3.69
C VAL A 585 14.78 8.62 -4.02
N ASN A 586 15.14 7.40 -4.42
CA ASN A 586 16.51 7.04 -4.79
C ASN A 586 17.54 7.17 -3.64
N ILE A 587 17.09 7.07 -2.39
CA ILE A 587 17.99 7.13 -1.22
C ILE A 587 18.69 5.78 -1.06
N PRO A 588 20.04 5.75 -0.97
CA PRO A 588 20.78 4.52 -0.71
C PRO A 588 20.52 3.99 0.70
N ILE A 589 19.61 3.03 0.82
CA ILE A 589 19.28 2.34 2.08
C ILE A 589 19.50 0.83 2.00
N PHE A 590 19.63 0.27 0.80
CA PHE A 590 19.83 -1.15 0.56
C PHE A 590 21.30 -1.50 0.34
N ALA A 591 21.65 -2.78 0.47
CA ALA A 591 23.00 -3.31 0.30
C ALA A 591 24.04 -2.51 1.10
N ASN A 592 23.87 -2.45 2.43
CA ASN A 592 24.70 -1.66 3.34
C ASN A 592 24.75 -0.17 2.96
N ASN A 593 23.60 0.44 2.68
CA ASN A 593 23.44 1.85 2.31
C ASN A 593 24.18 2.26 1.02
N THR A 594 24.42 1.32 0.10
CA THR A 594 25.11 1.59 -1.18
C THR A 594 24.18 1.66 -2.38
N GLN A 595 22.98 1.07 -2.27
CA GLN A 595 22.02 0.99 -3.37
C GLN A 595 20.69 1.66 -3.02
N PRO A 596 20.11 2.44 -3.94
CA PRO A 596 18.79 3.02 -3.75
C PRO A 596 17.68 1.98 -3.65
N PHE A 597 16.79 2.12 -2.68
CA PHE A 597 15.62 1.25 -2.56
C PHE A 597 14.46 1.97 -1.87
N LEU A 598 13.24 1.69 -2.31
CA LEU A 598 12.01 2.28 -1.75
C LEU A 598 11.01 1.19 -1.30
N GLY A 599 11.36 -0.09 -1.50
CA GLY A 599 10.41 -1.20 -1.35
C GLY A 599 9.68 -1.52 -2.64
N ASP A 600 8.96 -2.64 -2.65
CA ASP A 600 8.15 -3.13 -3.78
C ASP A 600 6.65 -2.82 -3.66
N TYR A 601 6.21 -2.24 -2.54
CA TYR A 601 4.81 -1.94 -2.29
C TYR A 601 4.61 -0.85 -1.23
N ILE A 602 3.41 -0.27 -1.28
CA ILE A 602 2.76 0.41 -0.16
C ILE A 602 1.50 -0.37 0.21
N ASP A 603 0.87 -0.03 1.33
CA ASP A 603 -0.34 -0.72 1.80
C ASP A 603 -1.44 0.27 2.21
N ALA A 604 -2.69 -0.19 2.12
CA ALA A 604 -3.85 0.58 2.51
C ALA A 604 -4.85 -0.33 3.22
N THR A 605 -5.28 0.10 4.42
CA THR A 605 -6.28 -0.59 5.22
C THR A 605 -7.43 0.37 5.49
N LEU A 606 -8.65 -0.15 5.42
CA LEU A 606 -9.85 0.61 5.69
C LEU A 606 -10.57 0.09 6.93
N ARG A 607 -11.28 1.01 7.58
CA ARG A 607 -12.28 0.72 8.59
C ARG A 607 -13.50 1.62 8.37
N VAL A 608 -14.69 1.06 8.57
CA VAL A 608 -15.91 1.86 8.73
C VAL A 608 -15.93 2.46 10.14
N GLN A 609 -15.82 3.79 10.24
CA GLN A 609 -16.02 4.50 11.50
C GLN A 609 -17.51 4.81 11.66
N TYR A 610 -18.16 4.19 12.65
CA TYR A 610 -19.48 4.62 13.07
C TYR A 610 -19.33 5.88 13.92
N ARG A 611 -19.96 7.00 13.53
CA ARG A 611 -20.05 8.18 14.39
C ARG A 611 -20.85 7.79 15.64
N SER A 612 -20.21 7.72 16.79
CA SER A 612 -20.94 7.89 18.05
C SER A 612 -21.49 9.31 18.05
N GLY A 613 -22.80 9.47 18.34
CA GLY A 613 -23.47 10.76 18.37
C GLY A 613 -22.71 11.83 19.16
N GLN A 614 -22.93 13.10 18.80
CA GLN A 614 -22.29 14.26 19.44
C GLN A 614 -22.36 14.17 20.98
N GLY A 615 -21.19 14.25 21.62
CA GLY A 615 -21.04 14.23 23.09
C GLY A 615 -20.25 13.03 23.62
N ALA A 616 -19.04 12.79 23.11
CA ALA A 616 -18.17 11.75 23.64
C ALA A 616 -17.51 12.19 24.96
N VAL A 617 -18.01 11.67 26.08
CA VAL A 617 -17.14 11.19 27.16
C VAL A 617 -16.98 9.69 26.93
N PRO A 618 -15.76 9.13 26.89
CA PRO A 618 -15.58 7.70 26.74
C PRO A 618 -16.00 7.02 28.05
N ARG A 619 -17.13 6.32 28.05
CA ARG A 619 -17.41 5.30 29.07
C ARG A 619 -17.90 4.02 28.43
N HIS A 620 -17.22 2.95 28.83
CA HIS A 620 -17.67 1.58 28.85
C HIS A 620 -19.17 1.41 29.08
N VAL A 621 -19.71 0.36 28.47
CA VAL A 621 -20.57 -0.55 29.22
C VAL A 621 -20.11 -1.98 28.94
N ASP A 622 -19.70 -2.63 30.02
CA ASP A 622 -19.38 -4.03 30.15
C ASP A 622 -20.67 -4.79 30.56
N ARG A 623 -20.82 -6.02 30.06
CA ARG A 623 -21.64 -7.16 30.55
C ARG A 623 -23.19 -7.15 30.42
N GLN A 624 -23.67 -8.05 29.54
CA GLN A 624 -24.53 -9.26 29.73
C GLN A 624 -25.60 -9.30 30.84
N PRO A 625 -26.70 -10.10 30.69
CA PRO A 625 -26.80 -11.44 30.06
C PRO A 625 -26.96 -11.46 28.54
#